data_AF-A0AAV2Q521-F1
#
_entry.id   AF-A0AAV2Q521-F1
#
_cell.length_a   1.000
_cell.length_b   1.000
_cell.length_c   1.000
_cell.angle_alpha   90.00
_cell.angle_beta   90.00
_cell.angle_gamma   90.00
#
_symmetry.space_group_name_H-M   'P 1'
#
loop_
_entity.id
_entity.type
_entity.pdbx_description
1 polymer ?
#
loop_
_entity_poly.entity_id
_entity_poly.type
_entity_poly.pdbx_seq_one_letter_code
_entity_poly.pdbx_strand_id
1 'polypeptide(L)'
;DICKIKKKCYKKGGSCRMEYCGNNEKEIPKGCKGKGCICCAPIPKCKTKKKCYKKDGSCSMEYCGSNEIEIPKGCKGKGCICCAPIQPCKRKKKCTNQD
;
A
#
# COMPACT_ATOMS: atom_id res chain seq x y z
N ASP A 1 -6.52 31.83 -12.64
CA ASP A 1 -7.40 30.77 -12.10
C ASP A 1 -7.11 30.46 -10.64
N ILE A 2 -8.14 30.41 -9.79
CA ILE A 2 -8.01 29.94 -8.40
C ILE A 2 -8.24 28.43 -8.40
N CYS A 3 -7.26 27.66 -7.94
CA CYS A 3 -7.45 26.22 -7.74
C CYS A 3 -8.50 25.93 -6.67
N LYS A 4 -9.53 25.16 -7.02
CA LYS A 4 -10.57 24.72 -6.08
C LYS A 4 -10.46 23.23 -5.79
N ILE A 5 -10.33 22.88 -4.52
CA ILE A 5 -10.27 21.49 -4.07
C ILE A 5 -11.62 20.78 -4.24
N LYS A 6 -11.58 19.54 -4.74
CA LYS A 6 -12.76 18.67 -4.81
C LYS A 6 -12.73 17.64 -3.68
N LYS A 7 -13.90 17.10 -3.36
CA LYS A 7 -14.10 16.04 -2.34
C LYS A 7 -13.15 14.85 -2.52
N LYS A 8 -12.79 14.49 -3.76
CA LYS A 8 -11.84 13.40 -4.07
C LYS A 8 -10.44 13.66 -3.49
N CYS A 9 -9.94 14.90 -3.61
CA CYS A 9 -8.65 15.32 -3.08
C CYS A 9 -8.70 15.43 -1.55
N TYR A 10 -9.72 16.10 -1.04
CA TYR A 10 -9.93 16.29 0.40
C TYR A 10 -9.99 14.97 1.18
N LYS A 11 -10.77 13.98 0.68
CA LYS A 11 -10.86 12.65 1.32
C LYS A 11 -9.54 11.88 1.38
N LYS A 12 -8.53 12.31 0.64
CA LYS A 12 -7.19 11.72 0.62
C LYS A 12 -6.18 12.55 1.41
N GLY A 13 -6.63 13.59 2.11
CA GLY A 13 -5.77 14.53 2.84
C GLY A 13 -4.92 15.39 1.91
N GLY A 14 -5.37 15.58 0.66
CA GLY A 14 -4.61 16.33 -0.34
C GLY A 14 -4.94 17.82 -0.37
N SER A 15 -4.09 18.57 -1.06
CA SER A 15 -4.22 20.00 -1.34
C SER A 15 -4.06 20.28 -2.84
N CYS A 16 -4.61 21.38 -3.33
CA CYS A 16 -4.47 21.77 -4.74
C CYS A 16 -3.26 22.68 -4.95
N ARG A 17 -2.48 22.40 -5.99
CA ARG A 17 -1.30 23.18 -6.39
C ARG A 17 -1.25 23.32 -7.92
N MET A 18 -0.48 24.28 -8.40
CA MET A 18 -0.36 24.58 -9.84
C MET A 18 0.81 23.86 -10.53
N GLU A 19 1.74 23.28 -9.77
CA GLU A 19 2.99 22.74 -10.30
C GLU A 19 3.06 21.21 -10.17
N TYR A 20 3.86 20.71 -9.23
CA TYR A 20 4.11 19.29 -8.99
C TYR A 20 3.87 18.93 -7.52
N CYS A 21 3.71 17.64 -7.27
CA CYS A 21 3.63 17.11 -5.91
C CYS A 21 5.03 16.87 -5.36
N GLY A 22 5.20 17.02 -4.05
CA GLY A 22 6.48 16.72 -3.41
C GLY A 22 6.78 15.22 -3.39
N ASN A 23 8.02 14.87 -3.01
CA ASN A 23 8.53 13.49 -3.01
C ASN A 23 7.71 12.49 -2.17
N ASN A 24 6.96 12.97 -1.17
CA ASN A 24 6.11 12.14 -0.30
C ASN A 24 4.63 12.25 -0.64
N GLU A 25 4.30 12.80 -1.79
CA GLU A 25 2.95 13.01 -2.27
C GLU A 25 2.77 12.33 -3.62
N LYS A 26 1.51 12.03 -3.92
CA LYS A 26 1.11 11.55 -5.24
C LYS A 26 0.05 12.45 -5.82
N GLU A 27 0.05 12.55 -7.12
CA GLU A 27 -1.00 13.23 -7.84
C GLU A 27 -2.30 12.42 -7.79
N ILE A 28 -3.41 13.10 -7.52
CA ILE A 28 -4.76 12.55 -7.67
C ILE A 28 -5.41 13.20 -8.88
N PRO A 29 -5.58 12.47 -9.99
CA PRO A 29 -6.15 13.03 -11.20
C PRO A 29 -7.59 13.51 -10.96
N LYS A 30 -7.92 14.66 -11.53
CA LYS A 30 -9.22 15.34 -11.39
C LYS A 30 -9.58 15.65 -9.92
N GLY A 31 -8.60 15.72 -9.02
CA GLY A 31 -8.79 16.09 -7.62
C GLY A 31 -9.03 17.59 -7.38
N CYS A 32 -8.67 18.42 -8.35
CA CYS A 32 -8.84 19.87 -8.31
C CYS A 32 -9.67 20.37 -9.50
N LYS A 33 -10.17 21.61 -9.41
CA LYS A 33 -10.79 22.39 -10.48
C LYS A 33 -9.93 23.63 -10.73
N GLY A 34 -9.77 24.00 -12.00
CA GLY A 34 -8.90 25.08 -12.47
C GLY A 34 -7.86 24.53 -13.45
N LYS A 35 -7.53 25.30 -14.49
CA LYS A 35 -6.54 24.90 -15.49
C LYS A 35 -5.15 24.83 -14.83
N GLY A 36 -4.44 23.71 -15.03
CA GLY A 36 -3.14 23.48 -14.39
C GLY A 36 -3.19 23.03 -12.92
N CYS A 37 -4.38 22.94 -12.31
CA CYS A 37 -4.47 22.55 -10.91
C CYS A 37 -4.41 21.03 -10.74
N ILE A 38 -3.41 20.58 -9.99
CA ILE A 38 -3.23 19.18 -9.58
C ILE A 38 -3.56 19.01 -8.09
N CYS A 39 -4.04 17.82 -7.72
CA CYS A 39 -4.21 17.46 -6.32
C CYS A 39 -3.01 16.67 -5.84
N CYS A 40 -2.31 17.18 -4.83
CA CYS A 40 -1.21 16.49 -4.18
C CYS A 40 -1.68 15.96 -2.84
N ALA A 41 -1.62 14.64 -2.67
CA ALA A 41 -2.01 13.96 -1.45
C ALA A 41 -0.85 13.10 -0.93
N PRO A 42 -0.69 12.95 0.39
CA PRO A 42 0.37 12.13 0.95
C PRO A 42 0.29 10.69 0.43
N ILE A 43 1.46 10.12 0.12
CA ILE A 43 1.58 8.69 -0.18
C ILE A 43 1.18 7.92 1.09
N PRO A 44 0.21 6.98 0.99
CA PRO A 44 -0.21 6.21 2.15
C PRO A 44 0.97 5.45 2.77
N LYS A 45 1.23 5.68 4.06
CA LYS A 45 2.22 4.89 4.79
C LYS A 45 1.63 3.53 5.13
N CYS A 46 2.28 2.46 4.68
CA CYS A 46 1.96 1.12 5.11
C CYS A 46 2.42 0.88 6.55
N LYS A 47 1.59 0.22 7.34
CA LYS A 47 1.98 -0.27 8.67
C LYS A 47 1.87 -1.78 8.72
N THR A 48 2.97 -2.43 9.07
CA THR A 48 3.06 -3.88 9.26
C THR A 48 2.19 -4.31 10.44
N LYS A 49 1.35 -5.33 10.23
CA LYS A 49 0.61 -5.97 11.32
C LYS A 49 1.34 -7.22 11.78
N LYS A 50 0.98 -7.69 12.98
CA LYS A 50 1.50 -8.93 13.59
C LYS A 50 1.44 -10.14 12.66
N LYS A 51 0.40 -10.26 11.81
CA LYS A 51 0.27 -11.36 10.83
C LYS A 51 1.42 -11.39 9.81
N CYS A 52 1.85 -10.23 9.36
CA CYS A 52 2.94 -10.07 8.39
C CYS A 52 4.29 -10.33 9.06
N TYR A 53 4.51 -9.68 10.21
CA TYR A 53 5.74 -9.82 10.99
C TYR A 53 6.02 -11.27 11.42
N LYS A 54 4.98 -12.03 11.82
CA LYS A 54 5.10 -13.46 12.19
C LYS A 54 5.58 -14.38 11.07
N LYS A 55 5.60 -13.89 9.83
CA LYS A 55 6.05 -14.60 8.64
C LYS A 55 7.32 -13.98 8.07
N ASP A 56 7.99 -13.14 8.85
CA ASP A 56 9.18 -12.38 8.45
C ASP A 56 8.90 -11.47 7.25
N GLY A 57 7.64 -11.01 7.14
CA GLY A 57 7.18 -10.19 6.04
C GLY A 57 7.24 -8.69 6.32
N SER A 58 7.35 -7.93 5.25
CA SER A 58 7.34 -6.46 5.23
C SER A 58 6.16 -5.94 4.40
N CYS A 59 5.78 -4.68 4.60
CA CYS A 59 4.71 -4.07 3.81
C CYS A 59 5.25 -3.30 2.61
N SER A 60 4.72 -3.60 1.44
CA SER A 60 4.99 -2.87 0.20
C SER A 60 3.70 -2.22 -0.33
N MET A 61 3.85 -1.16 -1.12
CA MET A 61 2.77 -0.53 -1.90
C MET A 61 2.71 -1.05 -3.34
N GLU A 62 3.68 -1.87 -3.75
CA GLU A 62 3.84 -2.37 -5.11
C GLU A 62 3.45 -3.86 -5.18
N TYR A 63 4.39 -4.72 -5.58
CA TYR A 63 4.25 -6.16 -5.67
C TYR A 63 5.30 -6.84 -4.77
N CYS A 64 5.06 -8.10 -4.46
CA CYS A 64 6.05 -8.93 -3.77
C CYS A 64 7.11 -9.43 -4.76
N GLY A 65 8.33 -9.62 -4.28
CA GLY A 65 9.41 -10.19 -5.07
C GLY A 65 9.12 -11.63 -5.51
N SER A 66 9.90 -12.13 -6.47
CA SER A 66 9.77 -13.49 -7.01
C SER A 66 9.90 -14.61 -5.97
N ASN A 67 10.61 -14.35 -4.86
CA ASN A 67 10.81 -15.29 -3.76
C ASN A 67 9.89 -15.03 -2.55
N GLU A 68 8.85 -14.22 -2.74
CA GLU A 68 7.93 -13.82 -1.70
C GLU A 68 6.48 -14.20 -2.04
N ILE A 69 5.67 -14.36 -1.01
CA ILE A 69 4.22 -14.55 -1.12
C ILE A 69 3.49 -13.36 -0.54
N GLU A 70 2.37 -13.01 -1.18
CA GLU A 70 1.45 -12.03 -0.62
C GLU A 70 0.66 -12.65 0.54
N ILE A 71 0.73 -12.00 1.71
CA ILE A 71 -0.09 -12.36 2.86
C ILE A 71 -1.29 -11.39 2.94
N PRO A 72 -2.51 -11.86 2.64
CA PRO A 72 -3.68 -11.00 2.64
C PRO A 72 -3.94 -10.44 4.04
N LYS A 73 -4.31 -9.16 4.08
CA LYS A 73 -4.59 -8.37 5.29
C LYS A 73 -3.40 -8.25 6.26
N GLY A 74 -2.17 -8.58 5.82
CA GLY A 74 -0.94 -8.46 6.61
C GLY A 74 -0.51 -7.01 6.89
N CYS A 75 -1.00 -6.06 6.11
CA CYS A 75 -0.68 -4.64 6.25
C CYS A 75 -1.91 -3.78 6.54
N LYS A 76 -1.69 -2.61 7.15
CA LYS A 76 -2.67 -1.53 7.29
C LYS A 76 -2.29 -0.41 6.32
N GLY A 77 -3.28 0.09 5.58
CA GLY A 77 -3.10 1.11 4.55
C GLY A 77 -3.73 0.65 3.24
N LYS A 78 -4.35 1.57 2.50
CA LYS A 78 -5.01 1.23 1.23
C LYS A 78 -3.95 0.97 0.17
N GLY A 79 -3.99 -0.22 -0.44
CA GLY A 79 -3.00 -0.66 -1.43
C GLY A 79 -1.74 -1.27 -0.82
N CYS A 80 -1.69 -1.43 0.50
CA CYS A 80 -0.56 -2.07 1.16
C CYS A 80 -0.74 -3.59 1.15
N ILE A 81 0.26 -4.28 0.61
CA ILE A 81 0.38 -5.73 0.63
C ILE A 81 1.50 -6.15 1.58
N CYS A 82 1.35 -7.32 2.20
CA CYS A 82 2.42 -7.90 2.99
C CYS A 82 3.17 -8.90 2.13
N CYS A 83 4.46 -8.71 1.97
CA CYS A 83 5.34 -9.60 1.25
C CYS A 83 6.22 -10.33 2.25
N ALA A 84 6.18 -11.65 2.22
CA ALA A 84 6.92 -12.50 3.12
C ALA A 84 7.67 -13.56 2.31
N PRO A 85 8.89 -13.95 2.73
CA PRO A 85 9.64 -14.99 2.03
C PRO A 85 8.85 -16.30 1.96
N ILE A 86 8.98 -17.00 0.83
CA ILE A 86 8.48 -18.37 0.69
C ILE A 86 9.24 -19.23 1.70
N GLN A 87 8.58 -19.59 2.80
CA GLN A 87 9.17 -20.53 3.74
C GLN A 87 9.13 -21.94 3.13
N PRO A 88 10.23 -22.70 3.20
CA PRO A 88 10.24 -24.08 2.73
C PRO A 88 9.17 -24.87 3.48
N CYS A 89 8.44 -25.71 2.74
CA CYS A 89 7.40 -26.56 3.31
C CYS A 89 8.03 -27.49 4.36
N LYS A 90 7.78 -27.20 5.64
CA LYS A 90 8.12 -28.15 6.72
C LYS A 90 7.14 -29.32 6.60
N ARG A 91 7.63 -30.53 6.33
CA ARG A 91 6.81 -31.77 6.40
C ARG A 91 6.07 -31.75 7.74
N LYS A 92 4.74 -31.73 7.72
CA LYS A 92 3.95 -32.06 8.90
C LYS A 92 4.15 -33.57 9.18
N LYS A 93 4.12 -33.94 10.47
CA LYS A 93 4.43 -35.28 11.02
C LYS A 93 4.13 -36.44 10.05
N LYS A 94 5.03 -37.43 10.00
CA LYS A 94 4.84 -38.71 9.28
C LYS A 94 3.42 -39.21 9.51
N CYS A 95 2.73 -39.60 8.43
CA CYS A 95 1.52 -40.39 8.53
C CYS A 95 1.86 -41.65 9.31
N THR A 96 1.22 -41.86 10.46
CA THR A 96 1.24 -43.13 11.18
C THR A 96 0.03 -43.90 10.70
N ASN A 97 0.26 -44.99 9.96
CA ASN A 97 -0.80 -45.98 9.79
C ASN A 97 -1.15 -46.49 11.18
N GLN A 98 -2.44 -46.44 11.55
CA GLN A 98 -2.94 -47.15 12.71
C GLN A 98 -3.23 -48.58 12.24
N ASP A 99 -2.51 -49.55 12.80
CA ASP A 99 -2.80 -50.98 12.70
C ASP A 99 -4.16 -51.34 13.32
#